data_AF-A0A7S2NMI4-F1
#
_entry.id   AF-A0A7S2NMI4-F1
#
_cell.length_a   1.000
_cell.length_b   1.000
_cell.length_c   1.000
_cell.angle_alpha   90.00
_cell.angle_beta   90.00
_cell.angle_gamma   90.00
#
_symmetry.space_group_name_H-M   'P 1'
#
loop_
_entity.id
_entity.type
_entity.pdbx_description
1 polymer ?
#
loop_
_entity_poly.entity_id
_entity_poly.type
_entity_poly.pdbx_seq_one_letter_code
_entity_poly.pdbx_strand_id
1 'polypeptide(L)'
;VRKVLTEILLRTERLTIVLGAREAPLQALGAHKVVAFHLEPLRPTDAARLFLWRVHRPLVMADLSEAAGEAAHGLPLIMTVQNRNLVLGQLAGHPLLQQCGGNPGRLRATA
;
A
#
# COMPACT_ATOMS: atom_id res chain seq x y z
N VAL A 1 -14.23 -12.01 -22.28
CA VAL A 1 -14.57 -10.85 -21.42
C VAL A 1 -14.84 -9.58 -22.23
N ARG A 2 -13.90 -9.07 -23.05
CA ARG A 2 -14.06 -7.81 -23.81
C ARG A 2 -15.40 -7.68 -24.57
N LYS A 3 -15.75 -8.66 -25.42
CA LYS A 3 -17.00 -8.64 -26.20
C LYS A 3 -18.25 -8.54 -25.32
N VAL A 4 -18.28 -9.28 -24.22
CA VAL A 4 -19.38 -9.27 -23.25
C VAL A 4 -19.51 -7.90 -22.60
N LEU A 5 -18.40 -7.32 -22.12
CA LEU A 5 -18.40 -5.99 -21.51
C LEU A 5 -18.84 -4.90 -22.50
N THR A 6 -18.41 -4.98 -23.76
CA THR A 6 -18.84 -4.05 -24.81
C THR A 6 -20.34 -4.14 -25.07
N GLU A 7 -20.91 -5.35 -25.13
CA GLU A 7 -22.35 -5.51 -25.31
C GLU A 7 -23.17 -5.00 -24.13
N ILE A 8 -22.71 -5.23 -22.89
CA ILE A 8 -23.38 -4.69 -21.70
C ILE A 8 -23.39 -3.16 -21.75
N LEU A 9 -22.27 -2.52 -22.12
CA LEU A 9 -22.18 -1.07 -22.26
C LEU A 9 -23.07 -0.51 -23.38
N LEU A 10 -23.23 -1.25 -24.50
CA LEU A 10 -24.09 -0.83 -25.60
C LEU A 10 -25.59 -0.93 -25.27
N ARG A 11 -25.99 -1.91 -24.46
CA ARG A 11 -27.40 -2.20 -24.17
C ARG A 11 -27.93 -1.50 -22.93
N THR A 12 -27.07 -0.94 -22.09
CA THR A 12 -27.46 -0.31 -20.83
C THR A 12 -27.07 1.16 -20.83
N GLU A 13 -28.08 2.02 -20.92
CA GLU A 13 -27.87 3.46 -20.81
C GLU A 13 -27.29 3.85 -19.44
N ARG A 14 -26.34 4.79 -19.45
CA ARG A 14 -25.69 5.36 -18.25
C ARG A 14 -24.92 4.35 -17.38
N LEU A 15 -24.58 3.18 -17.90
CA LEU A 15 -23.74 2.23 -17.19
C LEU A 15 -22.28 2.70 -17.11
N THR A 16 -21.69 2.62 -15.93
CA THR A 16 -20.25 2.83 -15.70
C THR A 16 -19.67 1.58 -15.04
N ILE A 17 -18.56 1.07 -15.58
CA ILE A 17 -17.90 -0.14 -15.08
C ILE A 17 -16.52 0.22 -14.54
N VAL A 18 -16.22 -0.21 -13.32
CA VAL A 18 -14.87 -0.13 -12.73
C VAL A 18 -14.28 -1.53 -12.72
N LEU A 19 -13.10 -1.68 -13.34
CA LEU A 19 -12.40 -2.96 -13.44
C LEU A 19 -11.06 -2.87 -12.71
N GLY A 20 -10.86 -3.71 -11.71
CA GLY A 20 -9.56 -3.94 -11.09
C GLY A 20 -8.84 -5.10 -11.78
N ALA A 21 -7.60 -4.88 -12.21
CA ALA A 21 -6.75 -5.92 -12.79
C ALA A 21 -5.28 -5.69 -12.41
N ARG A 22 -4.47 -6.76 -12.45
CA ARG A 22 -3.02 -6.68 -12.20
C ARG A 22 -2.24 -6.20 -13.42
N GLU A 23 -2.79 -6.44 -14.60
CA GLU A 23 -2.26 -6.00 -15.88
C GLU A 23 -3.33 -5.14 -16.55
N ALA A 24 -2.91 -4.12 -17.31
CA ALA A 24 -3.83 -3.20 -17.99
C ALA A 24 -4.77 -3.99 -18.91
N PRO A 25 -6.04 -4.19 -18.54
CA PRO A 25 -6.81 -5.27 -19.11
C PRO A 25 -7.30 -4.94 -20.53
N LEU A 26 -7.54 -3.65 -20.81
CA LEU A 26 -8.14 -3.18 -22.07
C LEU A 26 -7.77 -1.72 -22.35
N GLN A 27 -7.34 -1.44 -23.58
CA GLN A 27 -7.14 -0.06 -24.06
C GLN A 27 -8.42 0.54 -24.68
N ALA A 28 -9.36 -0.30 -25.14
CA ALA A 28 -10.60 0.16 -25.77
C ALA A 28 -11.77 -0.83 -25.63
N LEU A 29 -12.97 -0.30 -25.36
CA LEU A 29 -14.25 -1.02 -25.24
C LEU A 29 -15.29 -0.49 -26.24
N GLY A 30 -15.08 -0.81 -27.53
CA GLY A 30 -15.93 -0.30 -28.61
C GLY A 30 -15.80 1.22 -28.74
N ALA A 31 -16.93 1.93 -28.85
CA ALA A 31 -16.99 3.39 -28.93
C ALA A 31 -17.00 4.10 -27.56
N HIS A 32 -16.92 3.35 -26.46
CA HIS A 32 -17.01 3.93 -25.12
C HIS A 32 -15.67 4.48 -24.64
N LYS A 33 -15.75 5.56 -23.85
CA LYS A 33 -14.60 6.14 -23.16
C LYS A 33 -14.05 5.12 -22.15
N VAL A 34 -12.78 4.77 -22.30
CA VAL A 34 -12.03 3.96 -21.33
C VAL A 34 -11.00 4.86 -20.66
N VAL A 35 -11.01 4.91 -19.33
CA VAL A 35 -10.02 5.62 -18.53
C VAL A 35 -9.17 4.58 -17.82
N ALA A 36 -7.90 4.46 -18.23
CA ALA A 36 -6.94 3.64 -17.53
C ALA A 36 -6.40 4.43 -16.33
N PHE A 37 -6.63 3.91 -15.12
CA PHE A 37 -6.07 4.46 -13.90
C PHE A 37 -5.04 3.47 -13.34
N HIS A 38 -3.77 3.84 -13.40
CA HIS A 38 -2.69 3.02 -12.88
C HIS A 38 -2.51 3.28 -11.38
N LEU A 39 -2.49 2.21 -10.58
CA LEU A 39 -2.21 2.29 -9.15
C LEU A 39 -0.72 2.09 -8.93
N GLU A 40 -0.03 3.19 -8.68
CA GLU A 40 1.39 3.16 -8.31
C GLU A 40 1.60 2.47 -6.95
N PRO A 41 2.78 1.85 -6.75
CA PRO A 41 3.20 1.41 -5.42
C PRO A 41 3.14 2.56 -4.40
N LEU A 42 2.86 2.22 -3.14
CA LEU A 42 2.86 3.21 -2.07
C LEU A 42 4.24 3.83 -1.91
N ARG A 43 4.27 5.16 -1.71
CA ARG A 43 5.48 5.86 -1.31
C ARG A 43 6.00 5.29 0.02
N PRO A 44 7.32 5.30 0.27
CA PRO A 44 7.90 4.72 1.50
C PRO A 44 7.24 5.22 2.79
N THR A 45 6.92 6.51 2.87
CA THR A 45 6.22 7.11 4.01
C THR A 45 4.78 6.62 4.17
N ASP A 46 4.08 6.41 3.05
CA ASP A 46 2.70 5.91 3.05
C ASP A 46 2.67 4.41 3.39
N ALA A 47 3.67 3.65 2.94
CA ALA A 47 3.90 2.26 3.32
C ALA A 47 4.18 2.12 4.82
N ALA A 48 5.03 2.98 5.39
CA ALA A 48 5.30 3.01 6.83
C ALA A 48 4.04 3.35 7.65
N ARG A 49 3.22 4.28 7.17
CA ARG A 49 1.92 4.59 7.79
C ARG A 49 0.97 3.40 7.74
N LEU A 50 0.88 2.72 6.59
CA LEU A 50 0.04 1.54 6.45
C LEU A 50 0.52 0.40 7.38
N PHE A 51 1.82 0.17 7.46
CA PHE A 51 2.41 -0.82 8.36
C PHE A 51 2.03 -0.53 9.82
N LEU A 52 2.28 0.70 10.31
CA LEU A 52 1.90 1.10 11.67
C LEU A 52 0.41 0.98 11.94
N TRP A 53 -0.44 1.23 10.93
CA TRP A 53 -1.88 1.10 11.09
C TRP A 53 -2.34 -0.35 11.17
N ARG A 54 -1.56 -1.30 10.62
CA ARG A 54 -1.92 -2.71 10.53
C ARG A 54 -1.22 -3.61 11.53
N VAL A 55 -0.09 -3.17 12.07
CA VAL A 55 0.60 -3.90 13.12
C VAL A 55 -0.30 -4.01 14.34
N HIS A 56 -0.57 -5.24 14.76
CA HIS A 56 -1.37 -5.53 15.95
C HIS A 56 -0.52 -5.85 17.19
N ARG A 57 0.81 -6.03 17.01
CA ARG A 57 1.75 -6.24 18.12
C ARG A 57 2.32 -4.90 18.62
N PRO A 58 2.62 -4.75 19.92
CA PRO A 58 3.42 -3.63 20.39
C PRO A 58 4.80 -3.67 19.71
N LEU A 59 5.18 -2.56 19.06
CA LEU A 59 6.51 -2.41 18.50
C LEU A 59 7.49 -2.06 19.61
N VAL A 60 8.74 -2.51 19.47
CA VAL A 60 9.85 -2.16 20.36
C VAL A 60 10.89 -1.33 19.62
N MET A 61 11.77 -0.62 20.33
CA MET A 61 12.80 0.20 19.69
C MET A 61 13.75 -0.63 18.81
N ALA A 62 13.95 -1.92 19.11
CA ALA A 62 14.71 -2.84 18.27
C ALA A 62 14.10 -3.05 16.87
N ASP A 63 12.76 -2.92 16.74
CA ASP A 63 12.07 -3.06 15.45
C ASP A 63 12.36 -1.89 14.48
N LEU A 64 12.91 -0.77 14.97
CA LEU A 64 13.22 0.40 14.15
C LEU A 64 14.64 0.39 13.62
N SER A 65 15.58 -0.16 14.38
CA SER A 65 16.98 -0.24 14.01
C SER A 65 17.72 -1.24 14.89
N GLU A 66 18.49 -2.14 14.27
CA GLU A 66 19.45 -3.00 14.97
C GLU A 66 20.55 -2.20 15.69
N ALA A 67 20.76 -0.93 15.32
CA ALA A 67 21.72 -0.05 15.98
C ALA A 67 21.19 0.57 17.28
N ALA A 68 19.94 0.29 17.68
CA ALA A 68 19.48 0.65 19.01
C ALA A 68 20.37 -0.05 20.05
N GLY A 69 20.99 0.69 20.97
CA GLY A 69 21.84 0.07 21.99
C GLY A 69 21.08 -1.01 22.78
N GLU A 70 21.78 -2.03 23.27
CA GLU A 70 21.19 -3.19 23.97
C GLU A 70 20.18 -2.79 25.07
N ALA A 71 20.41 -1.67 25.76
CA ALA A 71 19.54 -1.11 26.78
C ALA A 71 18.15 -0.66 26.26
N ALA A 72 18.04 -0.29 24.98
CA ALA A 72 16.80 0.16 24.35
C ALA A 72 15.99 -0.98 23.71
N HIS A 73 16.58 -2.18 23.52
CA HIS A 73 15.95 -3.27 22.78
C HIS A 73 14.61 -3.76 23.35
N GLY A 74 14.43 -3.72 24.67
CA GLY A 74 13.19 -4.14 25.33
C GLY A 74 12.17 -3.01 25.52
N LEU A 75 12.50 -1.78 25.15
CA LEU A 75 11.63 -0.64 25.41
C LEU A 75 10.51 -0.56 24.37
N PRO A 76 9.25 -0.37 24.80
CA PRO A 76 8.14 -0.20 23.88
C PRO A 76 8.33 1.09 23.08
N LEU A 77 8.00 1.01 21.79
CA LEU A 77 7.99 2.17 20.91
C LEU A 77 6.76 3.04 21.23
N ILE A 78 6.98 4.12 21.98
CA ILE A 78 5.93 5.09 22.29
C ILE A 78 5.89 6.13 21.17
N MET A 79 4.84 6.11 20.36
CA MET A 79 4.59 7.13 19.35
C MET A 79 3.87 8.34 19.94
N THR A 80 4.57 9.48 19.99
CA THR A 80 4.03 10.80 20.34
C THR A 80 3.88 11.66 19.09
N VAL A 81 3.14 12.77 19.19
CA VAL A 81 2.99 13.73 18.08
C VAL A 81 4.36 14.27 17.62
N GLN A 82 5.29 14.45 18.56
CA GLN A 82 6.62 15.02 18.31
C GLN A 82 7.55 14.04 17.59
N ASN A 83 7.53 12.75 17.94
CA ASN A 83 8.43 11.76 17.36
C ASN A 83 7.85 11.00 16.15
N ARG A 84 6.56 11.17 15.84
CA ARG A 84 5.85 10.45 14.77
C ARG A 84 6.56 10.51 13.43
N ASN A 85 7.02 11.70 13.03
CA ASN A 85 7.69 11.87 11.73
C ASN A 85 9.06 11.18 11.70
N LEU A 86 9.76 11.14 12.83
CA LEU A 86 11.04 10.46 12.95
C LEU A 86 10.86 8.94 12.86
N VAL A 87 9.89 8.38 13.59
CA VAL A 87 9.55 6.94 13.53
C VAL A 87 9.11 6.55 12.11
N LEU A 88 8.28 7.36 11.46
CA LEU A 88 7.87 7.13 10.08
C LEU A 88 9.04 7.17 9.10
N GLY A 89 9.99 8.08 9.29
CA GLY A 89 11.20 8.15 8.48
C GLY A 89 12.08 6.90 8.63
N GLN A 90 12.26 6.43 9.87
CA GLN A 90 13.01 5.20 10.15
C GLN A 90 12.33 3.97 9.54
N LEU A 91 11.01 3.83 9.73
CA LEU A 91 10.25 2.72 9.14
C LEU A 91 10.26 2.77 7.61
N ALA A 92 10.13 3.95 7.01
CA ALA A 92 10.18 4.11 5.56
C ALA A 92 11.50 3.59 4.95
N GLY A 93 12.60 3.68 5.70
CA GLY A 93 13.90 3.12 5.32
C GLY A 93 14.12 1.67 5.74
N HIS A 94 13.18 1.04 6.45
CA HIS A 94 13.39 -0.27 7.07
C HIS A 94 13.47 -1.38 6.00
N PRO A 95 14.45 -2.31 6.08
CA PRO A 95 14.65 -3.35 5.06
C PRO A 95 13.39 -4.18 4.75
N LEU A 96 12.61 -4.52 5.77
CA LEU A 96 11.34 -5.25 5.61
C LEU A 96 10.34 -4.46 4.74
N LEU A 97 10.21 -3.15 4.94
CA LEU A 97 9.30 -2.33 4.13
C LEU A 97 9.84 -2.13 2.71
N GLN A 98 11.16 -2.03 2.56
CA GLN A 98 11.81 -1.98 1.24
C GLN A 98 11.54 -3.27 0.43
N GLN A 99 11.63 -4.44 1.06
CA GLN A 99 11.30 -5.73 0.43
C GLN A 99 9.82 -5.82 0.00
N CYS A 100 8.92 -5.13 0.72
CA CYS A 100 7.52 -5.06 0.35
C CYS A 100 7.27 -4.19 -0.89
N GLY A 101 8.21 -3.32 -1.28
CA GLY A 101 8.17 -2.53 -2.52
C GLY A 101 6.92 -1.67 -2.66
N GLY A 102 6.39 -1.14 -1.55
CA GLY A 102 5.15 -0.34 -1.57
C GLY A 102 3.87 -1.11 -1.88
N ASN A 103 3.90 -2.45 -1.91
CA ASN A 103 2.73 -3.27 -2.17
C ASN A 103 1.84 -3.40 -0.91
N PRO A 104 0.59 -2.90 -0.90
CA PRO A 104 -0.27 -2.94 0.28
C PRO A 104 -0.59 -4.36 0.76
N GLY A 105 -0.68 -5.33 -0.15
CA GLY A 105 -0.95 -6.72 0.19
C GLY A 105 0.22 -7.37 0.93
N ARG A 106 1.46 -7.12 0.50
CA ARG A 106 2.68 -7.59 1.18
C ARG A 106 2.85 -6.93 2.55
N LEU A 107 2.68 -5.61 2.61
CA LEU A 107 2.76 -4.85 3.87
C LEU A 107 1.78 -5.38 4.93
N ARG A 108 0.56 -5.74 4.51
CA ARG A 108 -0.45 -6.33 5.40
C ARG A 108 -0.13 -7.75 5.86
N ALA A 109 0.64 -8.52 5.08
CA ALA A 109 1.01 -9.88 5.43
C ALA A 109 2.18 -9.93 6.42
N THR A 110 2.99 -8.87 6.45
CA THR A 110 4.17 -8.74 7.32
C THR A 110 3.92 -7.94 8.60
N ALA A 111 2.81 -7.21 8.66
CA ALA A 111 2.37 -6.42 9.81
C ALA A 111 1.57 -7.28 10.81
#